data_AF-A0A7D5LC81-F1
#
_entry.id   AF-A0A7D5LC81-F1
#
_cell.length_a   1.000
_cell.length_b   1.000
_cell.length_c   1.000
_cell.angle_alpha   90.00
_cell.angle_beta   90.00
_cell.angle_gamma   90.00
#
_symmetry.space_group_name_H-M   'P 1'
#
loop_
_entity.id
_entity.type
_entity.pdbx_description
1 polymer ?
#
loop_
_entity_poly.entity_id
_entity_poly.type
_entity_poly.pdbx_seq_one_letter_code
_entity_poly.pdbx_strand_id
1 'polypeptide(L)'
;MSDEIPVRVAGAEFRFDREHYTRGDELEVPERTLEAHPRTLKRVEETETEPEAEETTVQESEDVSMDGELDPHPQELTVDELERRVQDVTDVDLLERILAAETESNDPRSTAVDALENRLDELED
;
A
#
# COMPACT_ATOMS: atom_id res chain seq x y z
N MET A 1 -3.93 22.90 -25.51
CA MET A 1 -4.20 21.64 -24.80
C MET A 1 -3.90 21.99 -23.35
N SER A 2 -4.91 22.07 -22.51
CA SER A 2 -4.69 22.25 -21.08
C SER A 2 -4.38 20.88 -20.52
N ASP A 3 -3.26 20.74 -19.82
CA ASP A 3 -2.95 19.53 -19.06
C ASP A 3 -3.80 19.59 -17.79
N GLU A 4 -4.82 18.73 -17.71
CA GLU A 4 -5.72 18.62 -16.57
C GLU A 4 -5.13 17.55 -15.65
N ILE A 5 -4.92 17.93 -14.39
CA ILE A 5 -4.30 17.08 -13.39
C ILE A 5 -5.26 16.82 -12.23
N PRO A 6 -5.27 15.60 -11.69
CA PRO A 6 -6.01 15.27 -10.48
C PRO A 6 -5.44 16.03 -9.27
N VAL A 7 -6.31 16.75 -8.59
CA VAL A 7 -5.97 17.48 -7.37
C VAL A 7 -7.02 17.23 -6.30
N ARG A 8 -6.57 17.32 -5.06
CA ARG A 8 -7.42 17.25 -3.87
C ARG A 8 -7.49 18.60 -3.19
N VAL A 9 -8.67 18.98 -2.74
CA VAL A 9 -8.87 20.21 -2.00
C VAL A 9 -8.31 20.06 -0.58
N ALA A 10 -7.18 20.72 -0.33
CA ALA A 10 -6.58 20.84 0.99
C ALA A 10 -7.19 22.01 1.81
N GLY A 11 -7.79 22.99 1.12
CA GLY A 11 -8.44 24.16 1.72
C GLY A 11 -9.80 23.86 2.35
N ALA A 12 -10.42 24.86 3.00
CA ALA A 12 -11.75 24.71 3.60
C ALA A 12 -12.86 24.52 2.55
N GLU A 13 -12.78 25.30 1.47
CA GLU A 13 -13.67 25.23 0.31
C GLU A 13 -12.89 25.64 -0.94
N PHE A 14 -13.27 25.07 -2.09
CA PHE A 14 -12.73 25.41 -3.40
C PHE A 14 -13.86 25.42 -4.42
N ARG A 15 -13.83 26.37 -5.36
CA ARG A 15 -14.85 26.49 -6.39
C ARG A 15 -14.21 26.36 -7.76
N PHE A 16 -14.66 25.38 -8.53
CA PHE A 16 -14.15 25.09 -9.87
C PHE A 16 -15.31 24.73 -10.79
N ASP A 17 -15.26 25.21 -12.03
CA ASP A 17 -16.33 25.07 -13.03
C ASP A 17 -17.78 25.25 -12.52
N ARG A 18 -18.00 26.24 -11.65
CA ARG A 18 -19.29 26.56 -10.99
C ARG A 18 -19.74 25.54 -9.94
N GLU A 19 -19.01 24.45 -9.75
CA GLU A 19 -19.17 23.46 -8.69
C GLU A 19 -18.39 23.87 -7.43
N HIS A 20 -18.85 23.38 -6.28
CA HIS A 20 -18.25 23.66 -4.97
C HIS A 20 -17.72 22.37 -4.37
N TYR A 21 -16.42 22.37 -4.06
CA TYR A 21 -15.69 21.27 -3.49
C TYR A 21 -15.26 21.62 -2.07
N THR A 22 -15.30 20.67 -1.16
CA THR A 22 -14.91 20.85 0.24
C THR A 22 -13.58 20.18 0.54
N ARG A 23 -13.03 20.42 1.73
CA ARG A 23 -11.76 19.81 2.13
C ARG A 23 -11.84 18.29 1.98
N GLY A 24 -10.94 17.76 1.17
CA GLY A 24 -10.81 16.33 0.93
C GLY A 24 -11.46 15.84 -0.36
N ASP A 25 -12.26 16.66 -1.05
CA ASP A 25 -12.79 16.36 -2.38
C ASP A 25 -11.67 16.33 -3.43
N GLU A 26 -11.80 15.42 -4.39
CA GLU A 26 -10.89 15.23 -5.51
C GLU A 26 -11.55 15.74 -6.79
N LEU A 27 -10.79 16.45 -7.61
CA LEU A 27 -11.24 17.01 -8.87
C LEU A 27 -10.07 17.15 -9.84
N GLU A 28 -10.38 17.19 -11.13
CA GLU A 28 -9.40 17.44 -12.17
C GLU A 28 -9.38 18.94 -12.48
N VAL A 29 -8.20 19.57 -12.37
CA VAL A 29 -8.04 20.99 -12.72
C VAL A 29 -6.84 21.17 -13.64
N PRO A 30 -6.83 22.21 -14.48
CA PRO A 30 -5.64 22.57 -15.25
C PRO A 30 -4.44 22.82 -14.34
N GLU A 31 -3.24 22.41 -14.76
CA GLU A 31 -1.98 22.61 -14.01
C GLU A 31 -1.82 24.05 -13.49
N ARG A 32 -2.16 25.05 -14.34
CA ARG A 32 -2.14 26.47 -13.97
C ARG A 32 -3.01 26.83 -12.77
N THR A 33 -4.11 26.10 -12.56
CA THR A 33 -5.02 26.30 -11.44
C THR A 33 -4.38 25.80 -10.15
N LEU A 34 -3.69 24.65 -10.17
CA LEU A 34 -2.92 24.16 -9.03
C LEU A 34 -1.80 25.15 -8.66
N GLU A 35 -1.06 25.64 -9.66
CA GLU A 35 0.00 26.64 -9.47
C GLU A 35 -0.52 27.95 -8.85
N ALA A 36 -1.74 28.38 -9.24
CA ALA A 36 -2.38 29.57 -8.68
C ALA A 36 -2.89 29.37 -7.25
N HIS A 37 -3.13 28.11 -6.85
CA HIS A 37 -3.81 27.74 -5.61
C HIS A 37 -3.04 26.70 -4.76
N PRO A 38 -1.74 26.92 -4.44
CA PRO A 38 -0.88 25.92 -3.81
C PRO A 38 -1.24 25.60 -2.35
N ARG A 39 -2.11 26.41 -1.73
CA ARG A 39 -2.58 26.21 -0.35
C ARG A 39 -3.94 25.55 -0.26
N THR A 40 -4.72 25.62 -1.33
CA THR A 40 -6.10 25.10 -1.36
C THR A 40 -6.19 23.82 -2.16
N LEU A 41 -5.27 23.57 -3.09
CA LEU A 41 -5.19 22.36 -3.91
C LEU A 41 -3.87 21.64 -3.67
N LYS A 42 -3.92 20.31 -3.64
CA LYS A 42 -2.77 19.43 -3.53
C LYS A 42 -2.84 18.41 -4.67
N ARG A 43 -1.76 18.24 -5.43
CA ARG A 43 -1.66 17.18 -6.45
C ARG A 43 -1.94 15.82 -5.81
N VAL A 44 -2.86 15.07 -6.41
CA VAL A 44 -3.00 13.64 -6.15
C VAL A 44 -2.17 12.96 -7.22
N GLU A 45 -1.22 12.14 -6.82
CA GLU A 45 -0.54 11.29 -7.79
C GLU A 45 -1.51 10.14 -8.07
N GLU A 46 -2.24 10.23 -9.19
CA GLU A 46 -2.97 9.08 -9.71
C GLU A 46 -1.93 8.02 -10.07
N THR A 47 -1.76 7.05 -9.17
CA THR A 47 -1.18 5.78 -9.55
C THR A 47 -2.20 5.11 -10.46
N GLU A 48 -2.05 5.33 -11.77
CA GLU A 48 -2.73 4.64 -12.86
C GLU A 48 -2.84 3.15 -12.50
N THR A 49 -4.05 2.72 -12.15
CA THR A 49 -4.43 1.32 -12.08
C THR A 49 -5.17 1.02 -13.36
N GLU A 50 -4.58 0.17 -14.23
CA GLU A 50 -5.18 -0.85 -15.12
C GLU A 50 -4.18 -1.29 -16.23
N PRO A 51 -4.22 -2.53 -16.78
CA PRO A 51 -4.09 -3.87 -16.19
C PRO A 51 -2.88 -4.68 -16.78
N GLU A 52 -2.49 -5.78 -16.12
CA GLU A 52 -1.59 -6.87 -16.59
C GLU A 52 -0.70 -6.65 -17.84
N ALA A 53 0.60 -6.38 -17.65
CA ALA A 53 1.70 -6.97 -18.43
C ALA A 53 3.05 -6.65 -17.76
N GLU A 54 3.83 -7.71 -17.54
CA GLU A 54 5.20 -7.71 -17.02
C GLU A 54 6.11 -6.70 -17.73
N GLU A 55 6.70 -5.74 -16.99
CA GLU A 55 8.07 -5.30 -17.26
C GLU A 55 8.77 -4.90 -15.96
N THR A 56 9.61 -5.82 -15.51
CA THR A 56 10.63 -5.65 -14.49
C THR A 56 11.43 -4.37 -14.72
N THR A 57 11.22 -3.35 -13.87
CA THR A 57 12.17 -2.26 -13.67
C THR A 57 12.91 -2.54 -12.37
N VAL A 58 14.01 -3.30 -12.47
CA VAL A 58 14.99 -3.42 -11.38
C VAL A 58 15.67 -2.06 -11.22
N GLN A 59 15.28 -1.33 -10.18
CA GLN A 59 16.10 -0.24 -9.64
C GLN A 59 16.70 -0.71 -8.31
N GLU A 60 17.77 -1.50 -8.44
CA GLU A 60 18.80 -1.69 -7.41
C GLU A 60 19.48 -0.30 -7.23
N SER A 61 19.64 0.28 -6.05
CA SER A 61 20.22 -0.30 -4.85
C SER A 61 20.01 0.64 -3.65
N GLU A 62 19.96 0.05 -2.46
CA GLU A 62 20.23 0.63 -1.13
C GLU A 62 19.08 1.36 -0.42
N ASP A 63 18.12 0.56 0.05
CA ASP A 63 17.91 0.46 1.49
C ASP A 63 17.73 -1.02 1.86
N VAL A 64 18.83 -1.67 2.23
CA VAL A 64 18.78 -2.94 2.95
C VAL A 64 18.42 -2.58 4.39
N SER A 65 17.19 -2.12 4.61
CA SER A 65 16.58 -2.23 5.92
C SER A 65 16.48 -3.73 6.19
N MET A 66 17.27 -4.20 7.15
CA MET A 66 17.05 -5.47 7.81
C MET A 66 15.67 -5.56 8.51
N ASP A 67 14.83 -4.53 8.41
CA ASP A 67 13.39 -4.57 8.65
C ASP A 67 12.67 -4.83 7.33
N GLY A 68 12.36 -6.10 7.09
CA GLY A 68 11.68 -6.55 5.89
C GLY A 68 10.23 -6.15 6.02
N GLU A 69 9.84 -5.15 5.26
CA GLU A 69 8.45 -4.80 5.07
C GLU A 69 7.75 -6.02 4.48
N LEU A 70 7.06 -6.77 5.33
CA LEU A 70 6.19 -7.85 4.92
C LEU A 70 5.05 -7.17 4.16
N ASP A 71 5.05 -7.19 2.83
CA ASP A 71 4.00 -6.56 2.04
C ASP A 71 3.10 -7.63 1.37
N PRO A 72 1.78 -7.61 1.61
CA PRO A 72 1.09 -6.99 2.76
C PRO A 72 1.50 -7.57 4.13
N HIS A 73 1.39 -6.74 5.17
CA HIS A 73 1.75 -7.11 6.54
C HIS A 73 0.74 -8.13 7.07
N PRO A 74 1.13 -9.13 7.89
CA PRO A 74 0.19 -10.16 8.35
C PRO A 74 -1.04 -9.56 9.07
N GLN A 75 -0.85 -8.46 9.80
CA GLN A 75 -1.94 -7.70 10.46
C GLN A 75 -2.90 -6.98 9.50
N GLU A 76 -2.50 -6.74 8.26
CA GLU A 76 -3.36 -6.17 7.21
C GLU A 76 -4.18 -7.24 6.49
N LEU A 77 -3.85 -8.53 6.69
CA LEU A 77 -4.57 -9.67 6.15
C LEU A 77 -5.52 -10.25 7.18
N THR A 78 -6.64 -10.82 6.73
CA THR A 78 -7.43 -11.73 7.58
C THR A 78 -6.67 -13.04 7.82
N VAL A 79 -7.08 -13.80 8.85
CA VAL A 79 -6.46 -15.11 9.16
C VAL A 79 -6.50 -16.03 7.95
N ASP A 80 -7.63 -16.11 7.25
CA ASP A 80 -7.79 -16.91 6.04
C ASP A 80 -6.89 -16.45 4.87
N GLU A 81 -6.70 -15.15 4.70
CA GLU A 81 -5.83 -14.60 3.64
C GLU A 81 -4.35 -14.86 3.95
N LEU A 82 -3.98 -14.71 5.22
CA LEU A 82 -2.64 -15.03 5.70
C LEU A 82 -2.35 -16.53 5.56
N GLU A 83 -3.29 -17.40 5.95
CA GLU A 83 -3.17 -18.86 5.82
C GLU A 83 -2.95 -19.29 4.36
N ARG A 84 -3.73 -18.74 3.42
CA ARG A 84 -3.52 -19.02 1.98
C ARG A 84 -2.16 -18.53 1.50
N ARG A 85 -1.76 -17.33 1.92
CA ARG A 85 -0.46 -16.78 1.54
C ARG A 85 0.68 -17.68 2.02
N VAL A 86 0.67 -18.08 3.29
CA VAL A 86 1.77 -18.86 3.87
C VAL A 86 1.86 -20.27 3.27
N GLN A 87 0.72 -20.84 2.86
CA GLN A 87 0.70 -22.13 2.15
C GLN A 87 1.50 -22.09 0.84
N ASP A 88 1.40 -20.99 0.09
CA ASP A 88 2.13 -20.81 -1.18
C ASP A 88 3.59 -20.34 -0.97
N VAL A 89 3.95 -19.88 0.23
CA VAL A 89 5.33 -19.49 0.56
C VAL A 89 6.17 -20.74 0.85
N THR A 90 7.37 -20.77 0.28
CA THR A 90 8.38 -21.82 0.45
C THR A 90 9.69 -21.31 1.05
N ASP A 91 9.75 -19.99 1.28
CA ASP A 91 10.91 -19.31 1.85
C ASP A 91 10.80 -19.32 3.38
N VAL A 92 11.68 -20.08 4.03
CA VAL A 92 11.71 -20.28 5.48
C VAL A 92 12.00 -18.96 6.20
N ASP A 93 13.03 -18.22 5.76
CA ASP A 93 13.38 -16.91 6.32
C ASP A 93 12.20 -15.92 6.25
N LEU A 94 11.42 -15.93 5.17
CA LEU A 94 10.22 -15.10 5.03
C LEU A 94 9.13 -15.53 6.02
N LEU A 95 8.88 -16.82 6.18
CA LEU A 95 7.89 -17.34 7.12
C LEU A 95 8.25 -17.02 8.57
N GLU A 96 9.52 -17.14 8.96
CA GLU A 96 10.00 -16.75 10.29
C GLU A 96 9.77 -15.26 10.56
N ARG A 97 9.97 -14.40 9.56
CA ARG A 97 9.69 -12.96 9.69
C ARG A 97 8.20 -12.67 9.82
N ILE A 98 7.35 -13.37 9.07
CA ILE A 98 5.89 -13.25 9.19
C ILE A 98 5.41 -13.71 10.58
N LEU A 99 5.99 -14.79 11.09
CA LEU A 99 5.72 -15.31 12.43
C LEU A 99 6.14 -14.30 13.51
N ALA A 100 7.34 -13.72 13.39
CA ALA A 100 7.80 -12.68 14.30
C ALA A 100 6.85 -11.46 14.27
N ALA A 101 6.48 -10.98 13.08
CA ALA A 101 5.57 -9.85 12.96
C ALA A 101 4.17 -10.13 13.54
N GLU A 102 3.61 -11.33 13.35
CA GLU A 102 2.31 -11.70 13.92
C GLU A 102 2.37 -11.88 15.45
N THR A 103 3.49 -12.37 15.99
CA THR A 103 3.67 -12.58 17.44
C THR A 103 4.04 -11.30 18.19
N GLU A 104 4.80 -10.40 17.57
CA GLU A 104 5.17 -9.08 18.12
C GLU A 104 4.06 -8.03 17.95
N SER A 105 2.99 -8.37 17.22
CA SER A 105 1.81 -7.52 17.07
C SER A 105 1.05 -7.36 18.38
N ASN A 106 0.32 -6.24 18.50
CA ASN A 106 -0.45 -5.91 19.70
C ASN A 106 -1.65 -6.85 19.91
N ASP A 107 -2.08 -7.56 18.86
CA ASP A 107 -3.13 -8.59 18.89
C ASP A 107 -2.66 -9.84 18.09
N PRO A 108 -1.90 -10.74 18.74
CA PRO A 108 -1.38 -11.93 18.07
C PRO A 108 -2.50 -12.96 17.88
N ARG A 109 -2.78 -13.34 16.64
CA ARG A 109 -3.84 -14.30 16.34
C ARG A 109 -3.27 -15.71 16.38
N SER A 110 -3.58 -16.45 17.45
CA SER A 110 -3.05 -17.81 17.65
C SER A 110 -3.26 -18.72 16.43
N THR A 111 -4.42 -18.66 15.76
CA THR A 111 -4.68 -19.45 14.55
C THR A 111 -3.71 -19.14 13.40
N ALA A 112 -3.30 -17.88 13.24
CA ALA A 112 -2.31 -17.50 12.22
C ALA A 112 -0.90 -17.97 12.59
N VAL A 113 -0.55 -17.86 13.89
CA VAL A 113 0.72 -18.34 14.44
C VAL A 113 0.84 -19.85 14.25
N ASP A 114 -0.18 -20.63 14.64
CA ASP A 114 -0.23 -22.09 14.46
C ASP A 114 -0.06 -22.48 12.98
N ALA A 115 -0.67 -21.74 12.05
CA ALA A 115 -0.54 -22.00 10.61
C ALA A 115 0.89 -21.74 10.08
N LEU A 116 1.54 -20.68 10.57
CA LEU A 116 2.92 -20.34 10.24
C LEU A 116 3.92 -21.34 10.80
N GLU A 117 3.76 -21.74 12.07
CA GLU A 117 4.61 -22.75 12.71
C GLU A 117 4.48 -24.11 12.01
N ASN A 118 3.25 -24.54 11.69
CA ASN A 118 3.03 -25.79 10.97
C ASN A 118 3.68 -25.77 9.58
N ARG A 119 3.61 -24.63 8.87
CA ARG A 119 4.22 -24.49 7.55
C ARG A 119 5.75 -24.50 7.60
N LEU A 120 6.35 -23.90 8.62
CA LEU A 120 7.79 -23.94 8.85
C LEU A 120 8.25 -25.40 9.09
N ASP A 121 7.55 -26.13 9.96
CA ASP A 121 7.83 -27.54 10.25
C ASP A 121 7.77 -28.40 8.97
N GLU A 122 6.78 -28.16 8.09
CA GLU A 122 6.67 -28.84 6.79
C GLU A 122 7.85 -28.57 5.82
N LEU A 123 8.54 -27.44 5.96
CA LEU A 123 9.66 -27.06 5.10
C LEU A 123 11.03 -27.48 5.69
N GLU A 124 11.09 -27.71 7.00
CA GLU A 124 12.30 -28.12 7.72
C GLU A 124 12.48 -29.65 7.82
N ASP A 125 11.46 -30.46 7.51
CA ASP A 125 11.47 -31.94 7.51
C ASP A 125 12.10 -32.60 6.26
#